data_AF-A0A382YE39-F1
#
_entry.id   AF-A0A382YE39-F1
#
_cell.length_a   1.000
_cell.length_b   1.000
_cell.length_c   1.000
_cell.angle_alpha   90.00
_cell.angle_beta   90.00
_cell.angle_gamma   90.00
#
_symmetry.space_group_name_H-M   'P 1'
#
loop_
_entity.id
_entity.type
_entity.pdbx_description
1 polymer ?
#
loop_
_entity_poly.entity_id
_entity_poly.type
_entity_poly.pdbx_seq_one_letter_code
_entity_poly.pdbx_strand_id
1 'polypeptide(L)'
;MMRNFLALVFTAGLVVLLFLVVTANHALNTISKPDVIISVLNDAEAYDYLYDEIIGNLVYDVVEKGVEINSGIGDSSSPTILEFDDPGTAAAAITLFVETLVPRAYLREKIEEALQGVVPYAAGQTDEFKIDLEVQDRLRDLPDSVR
;
A
#
# COMPACT_ATOMS: atom_id res chain seq x y z
N MET A 1 1.86 62.45 -0.92
CA MET A 1 2.59 61.50 -0.05
C MET A 1 1.82 60.19 0.20
N MET A 2 0.51 60.20 0.48
CA MET A 2 -0.29 58.98 0.75
C MET A 2 -0.26 57.90 -0.35
N ARG A 3 -0.24 58.28 -1.64
CA ARG A 3 -0.20 57.30 -2.76
C ARG A 3 1.03 56.41 -2.75
N ASN A 4 2.21 56.96 -2.45
CA ASN A 4 3.46 56.19 -2.44
C ASN A 4 3.57 55.31 -1.17
N PHE A 5 3.02 55.77 -0.05
CA PHE A 5 2.97 54.97 1.18
C PHE A 5 2.02 53.78 1.03
N LEU A 6 0.83 53.98 0.44
CA LEU A 6 -0.11 52.90 0.15
C LEU A 6 0.49 51.88 -0.84
N ALA A 7 1.16 52.38 -1.90
CA ALA A 7 1.84 51.52 -2.86
C ALA A 7 2.94 50.68 -2.18
N LEU A 8 3.73 51.27 -1.28
CA LEU A 8 4.79 50.56 -0.55
C LEU A 8 4.25 49.40 0.29
N VAL A 9 3.17 49.64 1.04
CA VAL A 9 2.52 48.60 1.87
C VAL A 9 1.93 47.49 1.01
N PHE A 10 1.27 47.85 -0.10
CA PHE A 10 0.73 46.88 -1.04
C PHE A 10 1.84 46.04 -1.68
N THR A 11 2.94 46.65 -2.11
CA THR A 11 4.08 45.92 -2.69
C THR A 11 4.72 44.99 -1.66
N ALA A 12 4.93 45.45 -0.43
CA ALA A 12 5.49 44.62 0.63
C ALA A 12 4.57 43.42 0.95
N GLY A 13 3.26 43.66 1.07
CA GLY A 13 2.28 42.60 1.27
C GLY A 13 2.24 41.59 0.13
N LEU A 14 2.30 42.07 -1.12
CA LEU A 14 2.29 41.22 -2.32
C LEU A 14 3.55 40.35 -2.42
N VAL A 15 4.72 40.85 -2.02
CA VAL A 15 5.96 40.06 -1.98
C VAL A 15 5.87 38.93 -0.96
N VAL A 16 5.34 39.21 0.25
CA VAL A 16 5.14 38.18 1.28
C VAL A 16 4.14 37.12 0.81
N LEU A 17 3.04 37.55 0.18
CA LEU A 17 2.01 36.65 -0.33
C LEU A 17 2.56 35.78 -1.47
N LEU A 18 3.33 36.36 -2.40
CA LEU A 18 4.02 35.60 -3.44
C LEU A 18 5.00 34.58 -2.85
N PHE A 19 5.75 34.96 -1.82
CA PHE A 19 6.68 34.06 -1.17
C PHE A 19 5.98 32.84 -0.54
N LEU A 20 4.83 33.07 0.11
CA LEU A 20 3.99 31.99 0.65
C LEU A 20 3.45 31.08 -0.46
N VAL A 21 2.95 31.65 -1.55
CA VAL A 21 2.42 30.88 -2.69
C VAL A 21 3.51 30.06 -3.37
N VAL A 22 4.68 30.65 -3.63
CA VAL A 22 5.82 29.95 -4.25
C VAL A 22 6.32 28.83 -3.34
N THR A 23 6.43 29.08 -2.03
CA THR A 23 6.86 28.06 -1.06
C THR A 23 5.86 26.92 -1.00
N ALA A 24 4.55 27.22 -0.97
CA ALA A 24 3.50 26.21 -1.00
C ALA A 24 3.56 25.39 -2.30
N ASN A 25 3.73 26.05 -3.46
CA ASN A 25 3.82 25.37 -4.75
C ASN A 25 5.08 24.50 -4.86
N HIS A 26 6.21 24.95 -4.31
CA HIS A 26 7.45 24.18 -4.28
C HIS A 26 7.37 22.99 -3.30
N ALA A 27 6.69 23.17 -2.17
CA ALA A 27 6.44 22.11 -1.20
C ALA A 27 5.53 21.02 -1.79
N LEU A 28 4.45 21.42 -2.47
CA LEU A 28 3.57 20.47 -3.18
C LEU A 28 4.34 19.67 -4.25
N ASN A 29 5.18 20.33 -5.03
CA ASN A 29 6.01 19.65 -6.04
C ASN A 29 7.11 18.74 -5.47
N THR A 30 7.48 18.90 -4.19
CA THR A 30 8.51 18.08 -3.52
C THR A 30 7.89 16.92 -2.76
N ILE A 31 6.78 17.14 -2.06
CA ILE A 31 6.08 16.13 -1.26
C ILE A 31 5.38 15.11 -2.16
N SER A 32 4.90 15.53 -3.33
CA SER A 32 4.28 14.65 -4.32
C SER A 32 5.31 13.91 -5.19
N LYS A 33 6.55 13.73 -4.75
CA LYS A 33 7.53 12.91 -5.48
C LYS A 33 7.48 11.47 -4.97
N PRO A 34 7.48 10.46 -5.85
CA PRO A 34 7.50 9.05 -5.45
C PRO A 34 8.63 8.74 -4.45
N ASP A 35 9.83 9.26 -4.69
CA ASP A 35 11.01 9.03 -3.85
C ASP A 35 10.84 9.50 -2.40
N VAL A 36 10.13 10.62 -2.19
CA VAL A 36 9.89 11.15 -0.84
C VAL A 36 8.89 10.26 -0.09
N ILE A 37 7.86 9.78 -0.78
CA ILE A 37 6.86 8.87 -0.17
C ILE A 37 7.51 7.52 0.14
N ILE A 38 8.31 6.97 -0.77
CA ILE A 38 9.05 5.72 -0.56
C ILE A 38 10.01 5.87 0.64
N SER A 39 10.71 7.00 0.74
CA SER A 39 11.58 7.28 1.89
C SER A 39 10.81 7.30 3.21
N VAL A 40 9.63 7.93 3.24
CA VAL A 40 8.78 7.95 4.45
C VAL A 40 8.27 6.56 4.81
N LEU A 41 7.88 5.74 3.82
CA LEU A 41 7.44 4.36 4.05
C LEU A 41 8.57 3.48 4.58
N ASN A 42 9.78 3.66 4.06
CA ASN A 42 10.98 2.96 4.55
C ASN A 42 11.34 3.40 5.97
N ASP A 43 11.37 4.69 6.25
CA ASP A 43 11.69 5.21 7.60
C ASP A 43 10.64 4.83 8.65
N ALA A 44 9.37 4.70 8.23
CA ALA A 44 8.27 4.29 9.10
C ALA A 44 8.14 2.77 9.27
N GLU A 45 9.03 1.97 8.67
CA GLU A 45 8.97 0.50 8.66
C GLU A 45 7.60 -0.03 8.16
N ALA A 46 6.94 0.74 7.27
CA ALA A 46 5.56 0.47 6.86
C ALA A 46 5.41 -0.87 6.13
N TYR A 47 6.46 -1.30 5.44
CA TYR A 47 6.53 -2.60 4.77
C TYR A 47 6.53 -3.75 5.77
N ASP A 48 7.26 -3.61 6.88
CA ASP A 48 7.36 -4.65 7.90
C ASP A 48 6.06 -4.70 8.70
N TYR A 49 5.47 -3.55 9.02
CA TYR A 49 4.12 -3.49 9.62
C TYR A 49 3.04 -4.15 8.74
N LEU A 50 3.02 -3.88 7.44
CA LEU A 50 2.09 -4.52 6.51
C LEU A 50 2.23 -6.04 6.55
N TYR A 51 3.45 -6.52 6.64
CA TYR A 51 3.73 -7.95 6.64
C TYR A 51 3.38 -8.61 7.98
N ASP A 52 3.86 -8.04 9.08
CA ASP A 52 3.76 -8.67 10.40
C ASP A 52 2.38 -8.48 11.01
N GLU A 53 1.82 -7.26 10.91
CA GLU A 53 0.55 -6.93 11.55
C GLU A 53 -0.63 -7.20 10.61
N ILE A 54 -0.58 -6.74 9.36
CA ILE A 54 -1.76 -6.86 8.48
C ILE A 54 -1.89 -8.28 7.92
N ILE A 55 -0.85 -8.81 7.29
CA ILE A 55 -0.89 -10.18 6.74
C ILE A 55 -0.97 -11.19 7.88
N GLY A 56 -0.17 -11.01 8.95
CA GLY A 56 -0.23 -11.87 10.14
C GLY A 56 -1.63 -11.95 10.74
N ASN A 57 -2.28 -10.81 10.98
CA ASN A 57 -3.64 -10.80 11.53
C ASN A 57 -4.67 -11.37 10.54
N LEU A 58 -4.53 -11.13 9.23
CA LEU A 58 -5.42 -11.73 8.25
C LEU A 58 -5.34 -13.27 8.27
N VAL A 59 -4.13 -13.82 8.36
CA VAL A 59 -3.92 -15.27 8.46
C VAL A 59 -4.53 -15.80 9.75
N TYR A 60 -4.29 -15.12 10.88
CA TYR A 60 -4.87 -15.51 12.16
C TYR A 60 -6.40 -15.51 12.12
N ASP A 61 -7.01 -14.47 11.55
CA ASP A 61 -8.45 -14.35 11.38
C ASP A 61 -9.04 -15.49 10.55
N VAL A 62 -8.40 -15.83 9.41
CA VAL A 62 -8.86 -16.92 8.54
C VAL A 62 -8.81 -18.26 9.27
N VAL A 63 -7.76 -18.47 10.05
CA VAL A 63 -7.57 -19.73 10.76
C VAL A 63 -8.48 -19.83 11.99
N GLU A 64 -8.71 -18.73 12.70
CA GLU A 64 -9.61 -18.69 13.86
C GLU A 64 -11.08 -18.81 13.45
N LYS A 65 -11.49 -18.14 12.37
CA LYS A 65 -12.89 -18.18 11.88
C LYS A 65 -13.22 -19.45 11.10
N GLY A 66 -12.20 -20.19 10.69
CA GLY A 66 -12.35 -21.34 9.80
C GLY A 66 -12.77 -20.94 8.38
N VAL A 67 -12.85 -21.94 7.51
CA VAL A 67 -13.23 -21.75 6.11
C VAL A 67 -14.68 -22.17 5.91
N GLU A 68 -15.51 -21.21 5.50
CA GLU A 68 -16.89 -21.48 5.13
C GLU A 68 -16.95 -22.21 3.78
N ILE A 69 -17.49 -23.43 3.78
CA ILE A 69 -17.68 -24.21 2.56
C ILE A 69 -19.18 -24.42 2.33
N ASN A 70 -19.62 -23.99 1.16
CA ASN A 70 -20.93 -24.36 0.65
C ASN A 70 -20.79 -25.63 -0.18
N SER A 71 -20.86 -26.79 0.48
CA SER A 71 -20.65 -28.07 -0.18
C SER A 71 -21.81 -28.47 -1.11
N GLY A 72 -23.00 -27.86 -0.98
CA GLY A 72 -24.18 -28.22 -1.77
C GLY A 72 -24.63 -29.68 -1.63
N ILE A 73 -24.10 -30.42 -0.66
CA ILE A 73 -24.37 -31.84 -0.41
C ILE A 73 -25.43 -31.94 0.70
N GLY A 74 -26.63 -32.40 0.33
CA GLY A 74 -27.78 -32.58 1.22
C GLY A 74 -28.80 -31.44 1.17
N ASP A 75 -29.99 -31.67 1.73
CA ASP A 75 -31.14 -30.74 1.76
C ASP A 75 -30.92 -29.53 2.72
N SER A 76 -29.65 -29.25 3.05
CA SER A 76 -29.22 -28.23 4.01
C SER A 76 -28.53 -27.12 3.23
N SER A 77 -29.22 -25.99 3.07
CA SER A 77 -28.69 -24.75 2.47
C SER A 77 -27.76 -23.97 3.42
N SER A 78 -27.40 -24.55 4.56
CA SER A 78 -26.57 -23.89 5.57
C SER A 78 -25.08 -24.11 5.29
N PRO A 79 -24.26 -23.05 5.32
CA PRO A 79 -22.82 -23.19 5.16
C PRO A 79 -22.21 -24.05 6.26
N THR A 80 -21.24 -24.89 5.90
CA THR A 80 -20.45 -25.66 6.88
C THR A 80 -19.14 -24.94 7.10
N ILE A 81 -18.81 -24.60 8.35
CA ILE A 81 -17.52 -24.00 8.70
C ILE A 81 -16.54 -25.14 8.97
N LEU A 82 -15.43 -25.17 8.22
CA LEU A 82 -14.30 -26.05 8.49
C LEU A 82 -13.31 -25.33 9.40
N GLU A 83 -13.14 -25.85 10.61
CA GLU A 83 -12.17 -25.33 11.57
C GLU A 83 -10.81 -26.03 11.40
N PHE A 84 -9.74 -25.33 11.78
CA PHE A 84 -8.39 -25.89 11.82
C PHE A 84 -8.17 -26.58 13.17
N ASP A 85 -7.67 -27.81 13.14
CA ASP A 85 -7.41 -28.63 14.34
C ASP A 85 -6.38 -27.98 15.29
N ASP A 86 -5.33 -27.38 14.71
CA ASP A 86 -4.37 -26.54 15.43
C ASP A 86 -4.23 -25.18 14.71
N PRO A 87 -4.95 -24.14 15.19
CA PRO A 87 -4.90 -22.81 14.62
C PRO A 87 -3.51 -22.18 14.63
N GLY A 88 -2.71 -22.43 15.67
CA GLY A 88 -1.37 -21.84 15.77
C GLY A 88 -0.43 -22.40 14.71
N THR A 89 -0.45 -23.73 14.54
CA THR A 89 0.37 -24.40 13.52
C THR A 89 -0.11 -24.08 12.11
N ALA A 90 -1.42 -24.02 11.87
CA ALA A 90 -1.98 -23.66 10.57
C ALA A 90 -1.63 -22.21 10.19
N ALA A 91 -1.76 -21.25 11.11
CA ALA A 91 -1.37 -19.87 10.87
C ALA A 91 0.12 -19.77 10.53
N ALA A 92 1.01 -20.42 11.29
CA ALA A 92 2.44 -20.43 11.00
C ALA A 92 2.76 -21.01 9.61
N ALA A 93 2.10 -22.10 9.22
CA ALA A 93 2.29 -22.72 7.91
C ALA A 93 1.83 -21.80 6.76
N ILE A 94 0.68 -21.15 6.91
CA ILE A 94 0.14 -20.21 5.92
C ILE A 94 1.03 -18.97 5.82
N THR A 95 1.48 -18.40 6.94
CA THR A 95 2.41 -17.26 6.94
C THR A 95 3.71 -17.60 6.20
N LEU A 96 4.27 -18.79 6.43
CA LEU A 96 5.49 -19.24 5.77
C LEU A 96 5.27 -19.49 4.26
N PHE A 97 4.09 -19.97 3.89
CA PHE A 97 3.68 -20.09 2.49
C PHE A 97 3.56 -18.72 1.81
N VAL A 98 2.95 -17.73 2.47
CA VAL A 98 2.87 -16.34 1.97
C VAL A 98 4.27 -15.76 1.81
N GLU A 99 5.19 -16.01 2.75
CA GLU A 99 6.58 -15.53 2.67
C GLU A 99 7.35 -16.13 1.50
N THR A 100 7.02 -17.38 1.17
CA THR A 100 7.63 -18.09 0.05
C THR A 100 7.10 -17.55 -1.28
N LEU A 101 5.80 -17.32 -1.38
CA LEU A 101 5.15 -16.81 -2.58
C LEU A 101 5.51 -15.35 -2.88
N VAL A 102 5.32 -14.51 -1.86
CA VAL A 102 5.44 -13.05 -1.94
C VAL A 102 6.42 -12.61 -0.83
N PRO A 103 7.74 -12.78 -1.05
CA PRO A 103 8.73 -12.34 -0.09
C PRO A 103 8.61 -10.85 0.20
N ARG A 104 9.00 -10.42 1.40
CA ARG A 104 8.98 -9.00 1.81
C ARG A 104 9.66 -8.07 0.79
N ALA A 105 10.79 -8.49 0.24
CA ALA A 105 11.53 -7.73 -0.77
C ALA A 105 10.71 -7.54 -2.06
N TYR A 106 10.00 -8.57 -2.51
CA TYR A 106 9.14 -8.49 -3.69
C TYR A 106 7.95 -7.58 -3.47
N LEU A 107 7.30 -7.68 -2.31
CA LEU A 107 6.18 -6.80 -1.96
C LEU A 107 6.63 -5.33 -1.89
N ARG A 108 7.81 -5.08 -1.32
CA ARG A 108 8.41 -3.74 -1.29
C ARG A 108 8.63 -3.20 -2.70
N GLU A 109 9.27 -3.98 -3.57
CA GLU A 109 9.51 -3.63 -4.97
C GLU A 109 8.19 -3.30 -5.69
N LYS A 110 7.17 -4.15 -5.58
CA LYS A 110 5.86 -3.91 -6.23
C LYS A 110 5.14 -2.66 -5.70
N ILE A 111 5.28 -2.34 -4.41
CA ILE A 111 4.72 -1.11 -3.85
C ILE A 111 5.48 0.11 -4.36
N GLU A 112 6.82 0.05 -4.44
CA GLU A 112 7.63 1.13 -5.00
C GLU A 112 7.31 1.38 -6.48
N GLU A 113 7.21 0.31 -7.29
CA GLU A 113 6.74 0.37 -8.68
C GLU A 113 5.34 0.98 -8.79
N ALA A 114 4.40 0.54 -7.93
CA ALA A 114 3.05 1.07 -7.91
C ALA A 114 3.03 2.56 -7.57
N LEU A 115 3.82 3.01 -6.59
CA LEU A 115 3.92 4.42 -6.21
C LEU A 115 4.50 5.28 -7.32
N GLN A 116 5.45 4.77 -8.10
CA GLN A 116 5.98 5.47 -9.27
C GLN A 116 4.89 5.74 -10.32
N GLY A 117 3.86 4.91 -10.42
CA GLY A 117 2.70 5.13 -11.30
C GLY A 117 1.55 5.93 -10.66
N VAL A 118 1.21 5.63 -9.40
CA VAL A 118 0.07 6.24 -8.69
C VAL A 118 0.30 7.73 -8.44
N VAL A 119 1.52 8.12 -8.08
CA VAL A 119 1.84 9.50 -7.74
C VAL A 119 1.67 10.46 -8.93
N PRO A 120 2.24 10.22 -10.12
CA PRO A 120 1.98 11.08 -11.28
C PRO A 120 0.51 11.05 -11.71
N TYR A 121 -0.21 9.94 -11.51
CA TYR A 121 -1.64 9.86 -11.79
C TYR A 121 -2.44 10.78 -10.86
N ALA A 122 -2.20 10.70 -9.55
CA ALA A 122 -2.85 11.56 -8.56
C ALA A 122 -2.49 13.04 -8.74
N ALA A 123 -1.29 13.32 -9.24
CA ALA A 123 -0.85 14.66 -9.60
C ALA A 123 -1.42 15.17 -10.94
N GLY A 124 -2.19 14.35 -11.67
CA GLY A 124 -2.75 14.69 -12.99
C GLY A 124 -1.72 14.79 -14.11
N GLN A 125 -0.54 14.18 -13.93
CA GLN A 125 0.54 14.15 -14.93
C GLN A 125 0.40 12.98 -15.91
N THR A 126 -0.29 11.91 -15.50
CA THR A 126 -0.71 10.80 -16.37
C THR A 126 -2.19 10.52 -16.15
N ASP A 127 -2.88 10.12 -17.21
CA ASP A 127 -4.31 9.76 -17.17
C ASP A 127 -4.54 8.28 -16.85
N GLU A 128 -3.48 7.47 -16.86
CA GLU A 128 -3.54 6.04 -16.57
C GLU A 128 -2.30 5.58 -15.79
N PHE A 129 -2.51 4.57 -14.94
CA PHE A 129 -1.43 3.78 -14.32
C PHE A 129 -1.87 2.30 -14.28
N LYS A 130 -0.89 1.39 -14.27
CA LYS A 130 -1.13 -0.05 -14.15
C LYS A 130 -0.35 -0.57 -12.95
N ILE A 131 -1.01 -1.37 -12.11
CA ILE A 131 -0.35 -2.15 -11.06
C ILE A 131 -0.30 -3.59 -11.56
N ASP A 132 0.92 -4.11 -11.75
CA ASP A 132 1.13 -5.50 -12.15
C ASP A 132 1.81 -6.27 -11.01
N LEU A 133 1.02 -7.08 -10.30
CA LEU A 133 1.53 -7.89 -9.20
C LEU A 133 2.20 -9.20 -9.66
N GLU A 134 2.05 -9.60 -10.93
CA GLU A 134 2.69 -10.79 -11.54
C GLU A 134 2.63 -12.09 -10.70
N VAL A 135 1.61 -12.23 -9.84
CA VAL A 135 1.52 -13.33 -8.85
C VAL A 135 1.45 -14.70 -9.53
N GLN A 136 0.88 -14.75 -10.74
CA GLN A 136 0.75 -15.99 -11.51
C GLN A 136 2.11 -16.56 -11.93
N ASP A 137 3.09 -15.70 -12.22
CA ASP A 137 4.42 -16.14 -12.59
C ASP A 137 5.19 -16.63 -11.36
N ARG A 138 5.01 -15.98 -10.20
CA ARG A 138 5.53 -16.49 -8.92
C ARG A 138 4.98 -17.86 -8.55
N LEU A 139 3.70 -18.12 -8.85
CA LEU A 139 3.09 -19.44 -8.61
C LEU A 139 3.68 -20.54 -9.51
N ARG A 140 4.28 -20.18 -10.65
CA ARG A 140 4.96 -21.11 -11.57
C ARG A 140 6.40 -21.37 -11.16
N ASP A 141 7.03 -20.43 -10.46
CA ASP A 141 8.40 -20.55 -9.95
C ASP A 141 8.50 -21.41 -8.69
N LEU A 142 7.37 -21.75 -8.06
CA LEU A 142 7.36 -22.66 -6.92
C LEU A 142 7.69 -24.10 -7.35
N PRO A 143 8.47 -24.86 -6.55
CA PRO A 143 8.69 -26.28 -6.79
C PRO A 143 7.38 -27.06 -6.72
N ASP A 144 7.25 -28.12 -7.53
CA ASP A 144 6.04 -28.95 -7.65
C ASP A 144 5.54 -29.53 -6.32
N SER A 145 6.38 -29.59 -5.29
CA SER A 145 6.02 -30.04 -3.94
C SER A 145 5.10 -29.08 -3.18
N VAL A 146 4.98 -27.83 -3.62
CA VAL A 146 4.19 -26.76 -2.98
C VAL A 146 2.98 -26.37 -3.86
N ARG A 147 2.85 -26.98 -5.04
CA ARG A 147 1.84 -26.67 -6.05
C ARG A 147 0.62 -27.59 -5.97
#